data_AF-A0A1B9GU34-F1
#
_entry.id   AF-A0A1B9GU34-F1
#
_cell.length_a   1.000
_cell.length_b   1.000
_cell.length_c   1.000
_cell.angle_alpha   90.00
_cell.angle_beta   90.00
_cell.angle_gamma   90.00
#
_symmetry.space_group_name_H-M   'P 1'
#
loop_
_entity.id
_entity.type
_entity.pdbx_description
1 polymer ?
#
loop_
_entity_poly.entity_id
_entity_poly.type
_entity_poly.pdbx_seq_one_letter_code
_entity_poly.pdbx_strand_id
1 'polypeptide(L)'
;MNTKLALVSLLAAVGVNLVVAVPAPEYVPPVTVFRPENKTMEQFKYEFHDLCPRYDGESEITDRRIYVYTTFEVSADQGNDQWTGRRADVSCVYQYTTTEYVNIGIDVAMTLGGDAPVTIDPIEMGRGGPVRA
;
A
#
# COMPACT_ATOMS: atom_id res chain seq x y z
N MET A 1 62.19 -40.01 -30.55
CA MET A 1 61.42 -40.24 -29.31
C MET A 1 60.82 -38.90 -28.92
N ASN A 2 59.51 -38.75 -29.08
CA ASN A 2 58.79 -37.49 -28.94
C ASN A 2 57.98 -37.53 -27.65
N THR A 3 58.33 -36.72 -26.66
CA THR A 3 57.49 -36.50 -25.47
C THR A 3 56.86 -35.10 -25.56
N LYS A 4 55.61 -35.06 -26.01
CA LYS A 4 54.76 -33.86 -25.90
C LYS A 4 54.17 -33.84 -24.50
N LEU A 5 54.52 -32.83 -23.70
CA LEU A 5 53.77 -32.52 -22.47
C LEU A 5 52.42 -31.92 -22.88
N ALA A 6 51.34 -32.57 -22.48
CA ALA A 6 49.99 -32.04 -22.62
C ALA A 6 49.67 -31.11 -21.43
N LEU A 7 49.40 -29.83 -21.71
CA LEU A 7 48.78 -28.92 -20.76
C LEU A 7 47.29 -29.29 -20.63
N VAL A 8 46.85 -29.58 -19.40
CA VAL A 8 45.43 -29.71 -19.06
C VAL A 8 44.99 -28.37 -18.45
N SER A 9 44.26 -27.56 -19.21
CA SER A 9 43.62 -26.35 -18.71
C SER A 9 42.29 -26.71 -18.04
N LEU A 10 42.22 -26.56 -16.71
CA LEU A 10 40.98 -26.59 -15.95
C LEU A 10 40.17 -25.31 -16.26
N LEU A 11 39.05 -25.44 -16.98
CA LEU A 11 38.03 -24.39 -16.98
C LEU A 11 37.27 -24.44 -15.65
N ALA A 12 37.48 -23.45 -14.79
CA ALA A 12 36.61 -23.19 -13.66
C ALA A 12 35.29 -22.63 -14.19
N ALA A 13 34.22 -23.42 -14.12
CA ALA A 13 32.87 -22.95 -14.38
C ALA A 13 32.48 -21.96 -13.26
N VAL A 14 32.57 -20.66 -13.55
CA VAL A 14 32.03 -19.61 -12.69
C VAL A 14 30.52 -19.69 -12.79
N GLY A 15 29.89 -20.35 -11.81
CA GLY A 15 28.45 -20.34 -11.63
C GLY A 15 27.98 -18.92 -11.38
N VAL A 16 27.33 -18.31 -12.37
CA VAL A 16 26.64 -17.04 -12.20
C VAL A 16 25.38 -17.34 -11.38
N ASN A 17 25.42 -17.09 -10.08
CA ASN A 17 24.20 -17.01 -9.27
C ASN A 17 23.44 -15.77 -9.74
N LEU A 18 22.46 -15.97 -10.63
CA LEU A 18 21.48 -14.95 -10.97
C LEU A 18 20.66 -14.67 -9.71
N VAL A 19 21.05 -13.65 -8.95
CA VAL A 19 20.16 -13.06 -7.94
C VAL A 19 19.08 -12.34 -8.72
N VAL A 20 17.94 -13.01 -8.91
CA VAL A 20 16.74 -12.36 -9.43
C VAL A 20 16.32 -11.36 -8.35
N ALA A 21 16.69 -10.10 -8.55
CA ALA A 21 16.17 -9.00 -7.75
C ALA A 21 14.68 -8.94 -8.01
N VAL A 22 13.88 -9.45 -7.06
CA VAL A 22 12.45 -9.19 -7.04
C VAL A 22 12.31 -7.66 -7.03
N PRO A 23 11.62 -7.05 -8.02
CA PRO A 23 11.42 -5.61 -8.01
C PRO A 23 10.80 -5.22 -6.66
N ALA A 24 11.34 -4.16 -6.06
CA ALA A 24 10.80 -3.64 -4.81
C ALA A 24 9.28 -3.44 -4.97
N PRO A 25 8.47 -3.81 -3.96
CA PRO A 25 7.03 -3.62 -4.03
C PRO A 25 6.73 -2.17 -4.42
N GLU A 26 5.81 -1.98 -5.36
CA GLU A 26 5.31 -0.66 -5.70
C GLU A 26 4.77 -0.02 -4.42
N TYR A 27 5.43 1.06 -3.99
CA TYR A 27 5.14 1.69 -2.72
C TYR A 27 3.75 2.33 -2.80
N VAL A 28 2.77 1.74 -2.10
CA VAL A 28 1.44 2.34 -2.02
C VAL A 28 1.51 3.53 -1.05
N PRO A 29 1.24 4.77 -1.51
CA PRO A 29 1.38 5.94 -0.67
C PRO A 29 0.34 5.94 0.47
N PRO A 30 0.64 6.61 1.60
CA PRO A 30 -0.37 6.94 2.61
C PRO A 30 -1.52 7.74 1.99
N VAL A 31 -2.71 7.56 2.54
CA VAL A 31 -3.92 8.30 2.18
C VAL A 31 -4.33 9.19 3.34
N THR A 32 -4.74 10.41 3.04
CA THR A 32 -5.25 11.32 4.06
C THR A 32 -6.67 10.91 4.46
N VAL A 33 -6.95 10.89 5.76
CA VAL A 33 -8.28 10.63 6.33
C VAL A 33 -8.59 11.65 7.44
N PHE A 34 -9.86 11.73 7.79
CA PHE A 34 -10.37 12.58 8.85
C PHE A 34 -10.99 11.74 9.95
N ARG A 35 -10.61 11.99 11.20
CA ARG A 35 -11.27 11.36 12.36
C ARG A 35 -12.74 11.78 12.47
N PRO A 36 -13.62 10.94 13.01
CA PRO A 36 -14.99 11.34 13.36
C PRO A 36 -15.00 12.40 14.48
N GLU A 37 -16.08 13.18 14.55
CA GLU A 37 -16.23 14.26 15.54
C GLU A 37 -16.35 13.76 16.98
N ASN A 38 -16.90 12.55 17.16
CA ASN A 38 -17.16 11.95 18.45
C ASN A 38 -15.96 11.16 19.03
N LYS A 39 -14.77 11.20 18.41
CA LYS A 39 -13.56 10.51 18.89
C LYS A 39 -12.36 11.43 18.94
N THR A 40 -11.48 11.22 19.91
CA THR A 40 -10.15 11.86 19.92
C THR A 40 -9.26 11.25 18.82
N MET A 41 -8.22 11.97 18.41
CA MET A 41 -7.24 11.43 17.45
C MET A 41 -6.55 10.16 17.98
N GLU A 42 -6.29 10.10 19.28
CA GLU A 42 -5.71 8.92 19.92
C GLU A 42 -6.64 7.71 19.90
N GLN A 43 -7.93 7.91 20.20
CA GLN A 43 -8.94 6.86 20.10
C GLN A 43 -9.07 6.36 18.65
N PHE A 44 -9.15 7.28 17.70
CA PHE A 44 -9.24 6.92 16.29
C PHE A 44 -8.00 6.15 15.81
N LYS A 45 -6.79 6.58 16.20
CA LYS A 45 -5.55 5.84 15.93
C LYS A 45 -5.57 4.42 16.48
N TYR A 46 -5.98 4.27 17.74
CA TYR A 46 -6.05 2.96 18.40
C TYR A 46 -7.02 2.03 17.65
N GLU A 47 -8.24 2.49 17.39
CA GLU A 47 -9.25 1.71 16.68
C GLU A 47 -8.86 1.40 15.23
N PHE A 48 -8.18 2.32 14.56
CA PHE A 48 -7.67 2.11 13.21
C PHE A 48 -6.63 1.00 13.17
N HIS A 49 -5.67 1.01 14.09
CA HIS A 49 -4.67 -0.06 14.22
C HIS A 49 -5.29 -1.40 14.63
N ASP A 50 -6.37 -1.39 15.40
CA ASP A 50 -7.08 -2.59 15.83
C ASP A 50 -7.94 -3.19 14.70
N LEU A 51 -8.63 -2.35 13.92
CA LEU A 51 -9.50 -2.80 12.83
C LEU A 51 -8.71 -3.18 11.57
N CYS A 52 -7.68 -2.41 11.20
CA CYS A 52 -6.96 -2.60 9.95
C CYS A 52 -6.52 -4.05 9.68
N PRO A 53 -5.82 -4.78 10.59
CA PRO A 53 -5.34 -6.14 10.31
C PRO A 53 -6.46 -7.19 10.17
N ARG A 54 -7.66 -6.88 10.67
CA ARG A 54 -8.82 -7.79 10.65
C ARG A 54 -9.94 -7.28 9.76
N TYR A 55 -9.70 -6.27 8.92
CA TYR A 55 -10.74 -5.60 8.14
C TYR A 55 -11.49 -6.57 7.23
N ASP A 56 -10.75 -7.39 6.48
CA ASP A 56 -11.35 -8.43 5.63
C ASP A 56 -11.97 -9.58 6.47
N GLY A 57 -11.68 -9.68 7.78
CA GLY A 57 -12.21 -10.66 8.74
C GLY A 57 -11.49 -12.03 8.74
N GLU A 58 -11.88 -12.91 9.67
CA GLU A 58 -11.53 -14.35 9.67
C GLU A 58 -12.60 -15.11 8.87
N SER A 59 -12.31 -15.57 7.64
CA SER A 59 -13.22 -16.43 6.87
C SER A 59 -12.42 -17.30 5.94
N GLU A 60 -12.92 -18.51 5.70
CA GLU A 60 -12.29 -19.56 4.90
C GLU A 60 -12.29 -19.30 3.37
N ILE A 61 -12.47 -18.05 2.93
CA ILE A 61 -12.56 -17.72 1.49
C ILE A 61 -11.16 -17.41 0.96
N THR A 62 -10.74 -18.18 -0.05
CA THR A 62 -9.37 -18.20 -0.63
C THR A 62 -8.97 -16.95 -1.43
N ASP A 63 -9.90 -16.03 -1.69
CA ASP A 63 -9.69 -14.86 -2.55
C ASP A 63 -9.46 -13.55 -1.76
N ARG A 64 -9.22 -13.64 -0.44
CA ARG A 64 -8.99 -12.45 0.39
C ARG A 64 -7.59 -11.89 0.23
N ARG A 65 -7.51 -10.59 0.46
CA ARG A 65 -6.22 -9.91 0.52
C ARG A 65 -5.53 -10.25 1.83
N ILE A 66 -4.22 -10.32 1.80
CA ILE A 66 -3.38 -10.62 2.96
C ILE A 66 -2.95 -9.29 3.59
N TYR A 67 -3.19 -9.12 4.88
CA TYR A 67 -2.71 -7.95 5.62
C TYR A 67 -1.18 -7.88 5.57
N VAL A 68 -0.64 -6.69 5.30
CA VAL A 68 0.81 -6.45 5.24
C VAL A 68 1.26 -5.57 6.39
N TYR A 69 0.75 -4.33 6.46
CA TYR A 69 1.15 -3.38 7.49
C TYR A 69 0.14 -2.26 7.70
N THR A 70 0.26 -1.59 8.85
CA THR A 70 -0.50 -0.39 9.19
C THR A 70 0.43 0.73 9.64
N THR A 71 0.22 1.94 9.16
CA THR A 71 0.81 3.18 9.70
C THR A 71 -0.27 4.22 9.94
N PHE A 72 -0.01 5.10 10.91
CA PHE A 72 -0.91 6.19 11.26
C PHE A 72 -0.08 7.39 11.73
N GLU A 73 -0.06 8.44 10.93
CA GLU A 73 0.63 9.69 11.22
C GLU A 73 -0.38 10.82 11.34
N VAL A 74 -0.34 11.57 12.45
CA VAL A 74 -1.18 12.75 12.61
C VAL A 74 -0.60 13.86 11.74
N SER A 75 -1.36 14.30 10.74
CA SER A 75 -0.89 15.35 9.84
C SER A 75 -0.79 16.67 10.59
N ALA A 76 0.26 17.43 10.32
CA ALA A 76 0.34 18.81 10.79
C ALA A 76 -0.80 19.63 10.19
N ASP A 77 -1.44 20.46 11.01
CA ASP A 77 -2.53 21.32 10.56
C ASP A 77 -2.03 22.33 9.52
N GLN A 78 -2.36 22.10 8.25
CA GLN A 78 -2.10 23.05 7.18
C GLN A 78 -3.31 23.97 7.02
N GLY A 79 -3.39 24.98 7.89
CA GLY A 79 -4.38 26.06 7.80
C GLY A 79 -5.53 25.98 8.81
N ASN A 80 -6.49 26.89 8.63
CA ASN A 80 -7.71 27.02 9.44
C ASN A 80 -8.93 26.62 8.59
N ASP A 81 -9.06 25.33 8.30
CA ASP A 81 -10.26 24.79 7.67
C ASP A 81 -11.06 23.95 8.68
N GLN A 82 -12.22 23.46 8.25
CA GLN A 82 -13.11 22.65 9.10
C GLN A 82 -12.49 21.29 9.53
N TRP A 83 -11.31 20.94 9.01
CA TRP A 83 -10.61 19.67 9.23
C TRP A 83 -9.34 19.82 10.06
N THR A 84 -8.99 21.04 10.48
CA THR A 84 -7.93 21.32 11.45
C THR A 84 -8.13 20.47 12.71
N GLY A 85 -7.07 19.79 13.17
CA GLY A 85 -7.07 18.88 14.31
C GLY A 85 -7.77 17.54 14.05
N ARG A 86 -8.13 17.23 12.80
CA ARG A 86 -8.83 15.99 12.42
C ARG A 86 -8.09 15.14 11.39
N ARG A 87 -7.04 15.67 10.75
CA ARG A 87 -6.30 14.98 9.68
C ARG A 87 -5.29 13.95 10.21
N ALA A 88 -5.21 12.84 9.49
CA ALA A 88 -4.13 11.87 9.60
C ALA A 88 -3.80 11.30 8.23
N ASP A 89 -2.53 11.01 7.99
CA ASP A 89 -2.07 10.24 6.84
C ASP A 89 -1.87 8.80 7.28
N VAL A 90 -2.58 7.89 6.62
CA VAL A 90 -2.68 6.49 7.05
C VAL A 90 -2.31 5.53 5.93
N SER A 91 -1.72 4.41 6.31
CA SER A 91 -1.59 3.25 5.44
C SER A 91 -2.23 2.07 6.14
N CYS A 92 -3.20 1.43 5.49
CA CYS A 92 -3.70 0.10 5.86
C CYS A 92 -3.51 -0.78 4.63
N VAL A 93 -2.36 -1.45 4.55
CA VAL A 93 -1.93 -2.10 3.31
C VAL A 93 -2.21 -3.58 3.35
N TYR A 94 -2.82 -4.02 2.27
CA TYR A 94 -3.18 -5.37 1.96
C TYR A 94 -2.57 -5.78 0.62
N GLN A 95 -2.27 -7.06 0.46
CA GLN A 95 -1.74 -7.63 -0.78
C GLN A 95 -2.75 -8.62 -1.37
N TYR A 96 -3.10 -8.46 -2.64
CA TYR A 96 -3.84 -9.48 -3.39
C TYR A 96 -2.97 -10.72 -3.64
N THR A 97 -3.60 -11.88 -3.82
CA THR A 97 -2.92 -13.12 -4.22
C THR A 97 -2.18 -12.99 -5.56
N THR A 98 -2.54 -11.99 -6.37
CA THR A 98 -1.89 -11.59 -7.63
C THR A 98 -0.65 -10.70 -7.46
N THR A 99 -0.17 -10.48 -6.23
CA THR A 99 0.99 -9.66 -5.83
C THR A 99 0.81 -8.14 -5.79
N GLU A 100 -0.33 -7.61 -6.22
CA GLU A 100 -0.68 -6.19 -6.13
C GLU A 100 -0.95 -5.75 -4.69
N TYR A 101 -0.43 -4.57 -4.31
CA TYR A 101 -0.67 -3.95 -3.01
C TYR A 101 -1.74 -2.88 -3.11
N VAL A 102 -2.62 -2.81 -2.11
CA VAL A 102 -3.68 -1.81 -2.01
C VAL A 102 -3.70 -1.21 -0.60
N ASN A 103 -3.85 0.11 -0.52
CA ASN A 103 -4.05 0.82 0.73
C ASN A 103 -5.56 1.07 0.93
N ILE A 104 -6.16 0.36 1.87
CA ILE A 104 -7.59 0.44 2.20
C ILE A 104 -7.85 1.40 3.37
N GLY A 105 -6.92 2.31 3.65
CA GLY A 105 -7.01 3.21 4.80
C GLY A 105 -8.28 4.07 4.83
N ILE A 106 -8.79 4.46 3.66
CA ILE A 106 -10.07 5.18 3.54
C ILE A 106 -11.23 4.30 3.99
N ASP A 107 -11.32 3.05 3.52
CA ASP A 107 -12.40 2.13 3.87
C ASP A 107 -12.45 1.84 5.38
N VAL A 108 -11.27 1.66 5.99
CA VAL A 108 -11.12 1.49 7.44
C VAL A 108 -11.58 2.75 8.18
N ALA A 109 -11.13 3.93 7.74
CA ALA A 109 -11.50 5.20 8.36
C ALA A 109 -13.03 5.44 8.31
N MET A 110 -13.65 5.20 7.15
CA MET A 110 -15.10 5.32 6.97
C MET A 110 -15.88 4.32 7.84
N THR A 111 -15.37 3.09 7.99
CA THR A 111 -15.98 2.08 8.86
C THR A 111 -15.98 2.50 10.34
N LEU A 112 -14.97 3.25 10.76
CA LEU A 112 -14.88 3.84 12.11
C LEU A 112 -15.68 5.15 12.27
N GLY A 113 -16.41 5.56 11.23
CA GLY A 113 -17.21 6.79 11.19
C GLY A 113 -16.44 8.05 10.78
N GLY A 114 -15.17 7.91 10.39
CA GLY A 114 -14.36 8.96 9.81
C GLY A 114 -14.73 9.28 8.37
N ASP A 115 -13.88 10.07 7.71
CA ASP A 115 -14.08 10.51 6.33
C ASP A 115 -12.73 10.58 5.59
N ALA A 116 -12.75 10.84 4.29
CA ALA A 116 -11.57 11.07 3.46
C ALA A 116 -11.78 12.31 2.59
N PRO A 117 -10.72 13.01 2.16
CA PRO A 117 -10.88 14.06 1.18
C PRO A 117 -11.48 13.45 -0.08
N VAL A 118 -12.54 14.07 -0.61
CA VAL A 118 -13.12 13.68 -1.89
C VAL A 118 -12.09 14.00 -2.98
N THR A 119 -11.20 13.07 -3.29
CA THR A 119 -10.54 13.04 -4.57
C THR A 119 -11.57 12.52 -5.56
N ILE A 120 -12.22 13.45 -6.27
CA ILE A 120 -12.72 13.13 -7.60
C ILE A 120 -11.45 12.83 -8.39
N ASP A 121 -11.02 11.58 -8.41
CA ASP A 121 -10.12 11.14 -9.47
C ASP A 121 -10.83 11.55 -10.76
N PRO A 122 -10.18 12.31 -11.66
CA PRO A 122 -10.71 12.41 -13.00
C PRO A 122 -10.79 10.96 -13.46
N ILE A 123 -12.02 10.43 -13.51
CA ILE A 123 -12.35 9.31 -14.38
C ILE A 123 -11.56 9.62 -15.64
N GLU A 124 -10.68 8.70 -16.05
CA GLU A 124 -10.13 8.72 -17.40
C GLU A 124 -11.34 8.85 -18.32
N MET A 125 -11.71 10.08 -18.64
CA MET A 125 -12.68 10.41 -19.64
C MET A 125 -11.93 10.08 -20.90
N GLY A 126 -11.96 8.80 -21.23
CA GLY A 126 -11.60 8.27 -22.51
C GLY A 126 -12.32 9.13 -23.53
N ARG A 127 -11.57 10.05 -24.13
CA ARG A 127 -11.70 10.44 -25.52
C ARG A 127 -13.15 10.58 -25.98
N GLY A 128 -13.89 11.48 -25.36
CA GLY A 128 -15.23 11.90 -25.81
C GLY A 128 -15.33 13.41 -25.69
N GLY A 129 -15.33 14.11 -26.83
CA GLY A 129 -15.30 15.57 -26.90
C GLY A 129 -16.49 16.28 -26.23
N PRO A 130 -16.50 17.63 -26.27
CA PRO A 130 -17.42 18.43 -25.47
C PRO A 130 -18.87 18.25 -25.95
N VAL A 131 -19.76 17.86 -25.05
CA VAL A 131 -21.21 18.04 -25.25
C VAL A 131 -21.58 19.42 -24.74
N ARG A 132 -21.79 20.34 -25.67
CA ARG A 132 -22.56 21.57 -25.44
C ARG A 132 -24.03 21.18 -25.27
N ALA A 133 -24.65 21.73 -24.23
CA ALA A 133 -26.07 22.05 -24.20
C ALA A 133 -26.20 23.48 -23.70
#